data_AF-A0A916NC89-F1
#
_entry.id   AF-A0A916NC89-F1
#
_cell.length_a   1.000
_cell.length_b   1.000
_cell.length_c   1.000
_cell.angle_alpha   90.00
_cell.angle_beta   90.00
_cell.angle_gamma   90.00
#
_symmetry.space_group_name_H-M   'P 1'
#
loop_
_entity.id
_entity.type
_entity.pdbx_description
1 polymer ?
#
loop_
_entity_poly.entity_id
_entity_poly.type
_entity_poly.pdbx_seq_one_letter_code
_entity_poly.pdbx_strand_id
1 'polypeptide(L)'
;MCKINVWFLALVLLTGSMAQAQEKDYNGGENALGIRAGGTTGITFKKFFNKKTGLELIGGYNFDNDIKNVSMTALFEKHAPLIGDRFAAFIGAGPSYVFSGSNFGASATLGFDMRLGKTPLNFQIDWMPSYYFTNGSHFSPDNGGLSIRYILNHKKLYQKE
;
A
#
# COMPACT_ATOMS: atom_id res chain seq x y z
N MET A 1 -24.71 -34.94 -19.87
CA MET A 1 -23.26 -35.07 -20.15
C MET A 1 -22.72 -33.69 -20.49
N CYS A 2 -21.97 -33.06 -19.58
CA CYS A 2 -21.17 -31.86 -19.85
C CYS A 2 -19.82 -32.13 -19.18
N LYS A 3 -18.77 -32.36 -19.97
CA LYS A 3 -17.43 -32.68 -19.48
C LYS A 3 -16.77 -31.37 -19.04
N ILE A 4 -16.67 -31.15 -17.73
CA ILE A 4 -15.92 -30.04 -17.14
C ILE A 4 -14.41 -30.34 -17.31
N ASN A 5 -13.70 -29.45 -17.99
CA ASN A 5 -12.27 -29.55 -18.24
C ASN A 5 -11.48 -29.32 -16.94
N VAL A 6 -10.91 -30.39 -16.40
CA VAL A 6 -10.07 -30.43 -15.18
C VAL A 6 -8.74 -29.64 -15.34
N TRP A 7 -8.41 -29.20 -16.55
CA TRP A 7 -7.15 -28.51 -16.87
C TRP A 7 -7.01 -27.09 -16.32
N PHE A 8 -8.10 -26.43 -15.91
CA PHE A 8 -8.04 -25.07 -15.34
C PHE A 8 -7.74 -25.01 -13.84
N LEU A 9 -7.88 -26.12 -13.10
CA LEU A 9 -7.60 -26.14 -11.66
C LEU A 9 -6.13 -26.41 -11.29
N ALA A 10 -5.29 -26.80 -12.26
CA ALA A 10 -3.89 -27.15 -12.02
C ALA A 10 -2.92 -25.96 -12.09
N LEU A 11 -3.34 -24.80 -12.63
CA LEU A 11 -2.46 -23.65 -12.84
C LEU A 11 -2.36 -22.70 -11.63
N VAL A 12 -3.20 -22.88 -10.60
CA VAL A 12 -3.22 -22.03 -9.40
C VAL A 12 -2.37 -22.60 -8.25
N LEU A 13 -1.84 -23.82 -8.39
CA LEU A 13 -1.14 -24.55 -7.31
C LEU A 13 0.38 -24.64 -7.45
N LEU A 14 1.01 -23.92 -8.40
CA LEU A 14 2.45 -24.07 -8.70
C LEU A 14 3.31 -22.79 -8.64
N THR A 15 2.90 -21.76 -7.91
CA THR A 15 3.77 -20.57 -7.64
C THR A 15 4.15 -20.40 -6.16
N GLY A 16 3.91 -21.42 -5.33
CA GLY A 16 4.18 -21.38 -3.88
C GLY A 16 5.60 -21.72 -3.45
N SER A 17 6.58 -21.66 -4.34
CA SER A 17 7.97 -22.01 -4.03
C SER A 17 8.88 -20.91 -4.56
N MET A 18 9.20 -19.93 -3.71
CA MET A 18 10.43 -19.12 -3.69
C MET A 18 10.21 -17.91 -2.77
N ALA A 19 10.68 -18.02 -1.53
CA ALA A 19 11.31 -16.93 -0.76
C ALA A 19 11.60 -17.39 0.68
N GLN A 20 12.40 -18.45 0.84
CA GLN A 20 13.19 -18.58 2.06
C GLN A 20 14.43 -17.70 1.90
N ALA A 21 14.30 -16.44 2.30
CA ALA A 21 15.40 -15.54 2.57
C ALA A 21 14.86 -14.43 3.47
N GLN A 22 14.56 -14.75 4.74
CA GLN A 22 14.44 -13.73 5.77
C GLN A 22 15.86 -13.29 6.12
N GLU A 23 16.42 -12.42 5.29
CA GLU A 23 17.52 -11.56 5.71
C GLU A 23 16.96 -10.75 6.90
N LYS A 24 17.49 -11.01 8.10
CA LYS A 24 17.15 -10.32 9.36
C LYS A 24 17.72 -8.91 9.28
N ASP A 25 17.12 -8.12 8.42
CA ASP A 25 17.73 -6.91 7.93
C ASP A 25 16.83 -5.74 8.34
N TYR A 26 17.10 -5.21 9.53
CA TYR A 26 16.74 -3.94 10.21
C TYR A 26 15.36 -3.24 10.00
N ASN A 27 14.54 -3.67 9.05
CA ASN A 27 13.43 -2.92 8.43
C ASN A 27 12.19 -3.80 8.15
N GLY A 28 12.25 -5.11 8.43
CA GLY A 28 11.11 -6.03 8.32
C GLY A 28 10.30 -6.09 9.61
N GLY A 29 8.97 -5.99 9.49
CA GLY A 29 8.03 -6.08 10.61
C GLY A 29 7.65 -4.74 11.25
N GLU A 30 8.05 -3.61 10.67
CA GLU A 30 7.67 -2.28 11.16
C GLU A 30 6.20 -1.97 10.90
N ASN A 31 5.56 -1.33 11.88
CA ASN A 31 4.21 -0.80 11.74
C ASN A 31 4.28 0.72 11.91
N ALA A 32 3.80 1.45 10.92
CA ALA A 32 3.77 2.90 10.92
C ALA A 32 2.32 3.39 10.83
N LEU A 33 1.94 4.33 11.69
CA LEU A 33 0.61 4.95 11.70
C LEU A 33 0.76 6.45 11.56
N GLY A 34 -0.10 7.09 10.76
CA GLY A 34 -0.14 8.53 10.71
C GLY A 34 -1.21 9.07 9.79
N ILE A 35 -0.90 10.22 9.20
CA ILE A 35 -1.84 11.00 8.39
C ILE A 35 -1.38 11.06 6.94
N ARG A 36 -2.34 11.21 6.05
CA ARG A 36 -2.16 11.43 4.63
C ARG A 36 -2.95 12.68 4.22
N ALA A 37 -2.33 13.56 3.46
CA ALA A 37 -2.96 14.74 2.87
C ALA A 37 -2.81 14.70 1.35
N GLY A 38 -3.85 15.10 0.62
CA GLY A 38 -3.88 15.01 -0.85
C GLY A 38 -5.28 14.68 -1.36
N GLY A 39 -5.36 13.95 -2.49
CA GLY A 39 -6.62 13.54 -3.10
C GLY A 39 -7.52 12.81 -2.10
N THR A 40 -7.00 11.74 -1.49
CA THR A 40 -7.55 11.18 -0.25
C THR A 40 -6.82 11.74 0.97
N THR A 41 -7.55 12.43 1.85
CA THR A 41 -6.99 12.95 3.12
C THR A 41 -7.59 12.22 4.31
N GLY A 42 -6.74 11.74 5.21
CA GLY A 42 -7.17 10.99 6.39
C GLY A 42 -6.03 10.31 7.11
N ILE A 43 -6.27 9.08 7.56
CA ILE A 43 -5.30 8.24 8.26
C ILE A 43 -4.69 7.20 7.33
N THR A 44 -3.45 6.83 7.60
CA THR A 44 -2.74 5.77 6.89
C THR A 44 -1.99 4.89 7.90
N PHE A 45 -2.10 3.58 7.71
CA PHE A 45 -1.37 2.57 8.44
C PHE A 45 -0.57 1.72 7.47
N LYS A 46 0.72 1.56 7.72
CA LYS A 46 1.63 0.80 6.86
C LYS A 46 2.35 -0.26 7.66
N LYS A 47 2.29 -1.50 7.19
CA LYS A 47 3.03 -2.64 7.74
C LYS A 47 4.08 -3.08 6.74
N PHE A 48 5.34 -2.90 7.09
CA PHE A 48 6.47 -3.41 6.32
C PHE A 48 6.66 -4.90 6.67
N PHE A 49 6.61 -5.78 5.68
CA PHE A 49 6.92 -7.20 5.90
C PHE A 49 8.43 -7.45 5.84
N ASN A 50 9.10 -6.74 4.94
CA ASN A 50 10.55 -6.74 4.75
C ASN A 50 10.96 -5.43 4.06
N LYS A 51 12.24 -5.27 3.73
CA LYS A 51 12.78 -4.09 3.02
C LYS A 51 12.14 -3.83 1.65
N LYS A 52 11.55 -4.85 1.03
CA LYS A 52 11.08 -4.83 -0.36
C LYS A 52 9.56 -4.85 -0.48
N THR A 53 8.82 -5.07 0.61
CA THR A 53 7.37 -5.24 0.54
C THR A 53 6.67 -4.70 1.79
N GLY A 54 5.49 -4.12 1.58
CA GLY A 54 4.62 -3.66 2.64
C GLY A 54 3.15 -3.72 2.26
N LEU A 55 2.29 -3.60 3.26
CA LEU A 55 0.86 -3.40 3.12
C LEU A 55 0.50 -2.03 3.69
N GLU A 56 -0.15 -1.18 2.89
CA GLU A 56 -0.68 0.09 3.33
C GLU A 56 -2.22 0.05 3.35
N LEU A 57 -2.81 0.58 4.43
CA LEU A 57 -4.24 0.83 4.57
C LEU A 57 -4.45 2.33 4.70
N ILE A 58 -5.33 2.88 3.88
CA ILE A 58 -5.67 4.31 3.85
C ILE A 58 -7.16 4.42 4.12
N GLY A 59 -7.54 5.24 5.10
CA GLY A 59 -8.93 5.57 5.39
C GLY A 59 -9.06 7.09 5.46
N GLY A 60 -9.93 7.67 4.64
CA GLY A 60 -10.02 9.12 4.56
C GLY A 60 -11.16 9.62 3.69
N TYR A 61 -11.20 10.93 3.48
CA TYR A 61 -12.16 11.59 2.61
C TYR A 61 -11.50 11.93 1.27
N ASN A 62 -12.17 11.58 0.16
CA ASN A 62 -11.77 11.95 -1.19
C ASN A 62 -12.35 13.32 -1.55
N PHE A 63 -11.52 14.15 -2.17
CA PHE A 63 -11.92 15.47 -2.67
C PHE A 63 -12.13 15.53 -4.18
N ASP A 64 -11.85 14.45 -4.89
CA ASP A 64 -12.20 14.32 -6.32
C ASP A 64 -13.73 14.41 -6.48
N ASN A 65 -14.18 15.26 -7.40
CA ASN A 65 -15.59 15.56 -7.63
C ASN A 65 -16.40 14.31 -8.00
N ASP A 66 -15.80 13.35 -8.71
CA ASP A 66 -16.47 12.16 -9.20
C ASP A 66 -16.64 11.08 -8.11
N ILE A 67 -15.79 11.09 -7.08
CA ILE A 67 -15.75 10.07 -6.01
C ILE A 67 -15.74 10.67 -4.59
N LYS A 68 -16.29 11.88 -4.45
CA LYS A 68 -16.28 12.69 -3.23
C LYS A 68 -17.01 12.00 -2.07
N ASN A 69 -16.28 11.27 -1.25
CA ASN A 69 -16.80 10.67 -0.02
C ASN A 69 -15.70 10.08 0.86
N VAL A 70 -16.09 9.53 2.01
CA VAL A 70 -15.25 8.62 2.78
C VAL A 70 -14.89 7.41 1.91
N SER A 71 -13.64 6.99 2.00
CA SER A 71 -13.11 5.83 1.33
C SER A 71 -12.14 5.05 2.20
N MET A 72 -11.94 3.80 1.81
CA MET A 72 -10.95 2.91 2.37
C MET A 72 -10.21 2.21 1.23
N THR A 73 -8.88 2.23 1.27
CA THR A 73 -8.02 1.61 0.25
C THR A 73 -6.98 0.73 0.94
N ALA A 74 -6.73 -0.45 0.38
CA ALA A 74 -5.65 -1.33 0.81
C ALA A 74 -4.69 -1.54 -0.37
N LEU A 75 -3.39 -1.40 -0.13
CA LEU A 75 -2.35 -1.47 -1.16
C LEU A 75 -1.26 -2.43 -0.72
N PHE A 76 -0.94 -3.40 -1.58
CA PHE A 76 0.28 -4.17 -1.45
C PHE A 76 1.37 -3.48 -2.27
N GLU A 77 2.48 -3.16 -1.62
CA GLU A 77 3.55 -2.35 -2.20
C GLU A 77 4.86 -3.14 -2.29
N LYS A 78 5.61 -2.85 -3.35
CA LYS A 78 6.98 -3.29 -3.57
C LYS A 78 7.92 -2.08 -3.55
N HIS A 79 8.99 -2.19 -2.79
CA HIS A 79 9.99 -1.15 -2.59
C HIS A 79 11.30 -1.49 -3.28
N ALA A 80 11.86 -0.51 -3.98
CA ALA A 80 13.18 -0.53 -4.58
C ALA A 80 14.06 0.49 -3.83
N PRO A 81 14.98 0.03 -2.95
CA PRO A 81 15.91 0.92 -2.26
C PRO A 81 16.77 1.70 -3.25
N LEU A 82 16.86 3.02 -3.07
CA LEU A 82 17.63 3.92 -3.92
C LEU A 82 18.86 4.49 -3.19
N ILE A 83 18.69 4.88 -1.93
CA ILE A 83 19.78 5.42 -1.10
C ILE A 83 19.81 4.65 0.22
N GLY A 84 20.63 3.61 0.25
CA GLY A 84 20.71 2.66 1.35
C GLY A 84 19.31 2.17 1.75
N ASP A 85 19.10 2.06 3.06
CA ASP A 85 17.84 1.57 3.63
C ASP A 85 16.84 2.68 4.00
N ARG A 86 17.15 3.94 3.67
CA ARG A 86 16.39 5.11 4.13
C ARG A 86 15.47 5.69 3.07
N PHE A 87 15.78 5.51 1.79
CA PHE A 87 15.00 6.09 0.70
C PHE A 87 14.75 5.03 -0.36
N ALA A 88 13.48 4.80 -0.68
CA ALA A 88 13.06 3.81 -1.65
C ALA A 88 12.03 4.43 -2.60
N ALA A 89 12.12 4.07 -3.88
CA ALA A 89 10.96 4.15 -4.76
C ALA A 89 10.04 2.96 -4.46
N PHE A 90 8.76 3.11 -4.70
CA PHE A 90 7.83 2.00 -4.58
C PHE A 90 6.73 2.05 -5.62
N ILE A 91 6.14 0.88 -5.85
CA ILE A 91 4.94 0.69 -6.66
C ILE A 91 4.05 -0.32 -5.95
N GLY A 92 2.74 -0.12 -5.99
CA GLY A 92 1.77 -1.00 -5.36
C GLY A 92 0.41 -0.97 -6.04
N ALA A 93 -0.43 -1.89 -5.63
CA ALA A 93 -1.82 -1.95 -6.07
C ALA A 93 -2.69 -2.66 -5.04
N GLY A 94 -4.00 -2.43 -5.11
CA GLY A 94 -4.97 -3.17 -4.33
C GLY A 94 -6.38 -2.58 -4.41
N PRO A 95 -7.33 -3.11 -3.62
CA PRO A 95 -8.72 -2.69 -3.68
C PRO A 95 -8.95 -1.32 -3.03
N SER A 96 -9.91 -0.58 -3.56
CA SER A 96 -10.45 0.65 -2.99
C SER A 96 -11.97 0.59 -2.91
N TYR A 97 -12.52 1.22 -1.89
CA TYR A 97 -13.95 1.30 -1.67
C TYR A 97 -14.34 2.71 -1.25
N VAL A 98 -15.32 3.29 -1.92
CA VAL A 98 -15.91 4.59 -1.59
C VAL A 98 -17.31 4.33 -1.03
N PHE A 99 -17.59 4.84 0.16
CA PHE A 99 -18.83 4.53 0.87
C PHE A 99 -20.07 5.12 0.19
N SER A 100 -19.94 6.22 -0.55
CA SER A 100 -21.03 6.75 -1.37
C SER A 100 -21.43 5.75 -2.46
N GLY A 101 -22.67 5.28 -2.42
CA GLY A 101 -23.19 4.36 -3.43
C GLY A 101 -22.54 2.97 -3.41
N SER A 102 -21.67 2.66 -2.44
CA SER A 102 -20.93 1.39 -2.37
C SER A 102 -20.06 1.15 -3.61
N ASN A 103 -19.21 2.13 -3.93
CA ASN A 103 -18.38 2.06 -5.12
C ASN A 103 -17.09 1.25 -4.89
N PHE A 104 -16.94 0.13 -5.59
CA PHE A 104 -15.77 -0.74 -5.49
C PHE A 104 -14.82 -0.51 -6.66
N GLY A 105 -13.53 -0.44 -6.37
CA GLY A 105 -12.49 -0.13 -7.33
C GLY A 105 -11.17 -0.82 -7.05
N ALA A 106 -10.23 -0.60 -7.95
CA ALA A 106 -8.82 -0.95 -7.80
C ALA A 106 -7.99 0.32 -7.90
N SER A 107 -7.02 0.45 -7.01
CA SER A 107 -6.05 1.54 -6.99
C SER A 107 -4.67 0.99 -7.28
N ALA A 108 -3.89 1.74 -8.03
CA ALA A 108 -2.45 1.58 -8.12
C ALA A 108 -1.79 2.75 -7.39
N THR A 109 -0.59 2.55 -6.85
CA THR A 109 0.20 3.61 -6.22
C THR A 109 1.63 3.52 -6.71
N LEU A 110 2.29 4.66 -6.86
CA LEU A 110 3.73 4.73 -7.04
C LEU A 110 4.26 6.01 -6.42
N GLY A 111 5.48 5.96 -5.92
CA GLY A 111 6.05 7.11 -5.24
C GLY A 111 7.38 6.83 -4.58
N PHE A 112 7.70 7.67 -3.61
CA PHE A 112 8.91 7.58 -2.81
C PHE A 112 8.56 7.50 -1.33
N ASP A 113 9.29 6.64 -0.62
CA ASP A 113 9.18 6.38 0.80
C ASP A 113 10.53 6.65 1.46
N MET A 114 10.52 7.49 2.50
CA MET A 114 11.71 7.94 3.21
C MET A 114 11.59 7.72 4.72
N ARG A 115 12.60 7.09 5.31
CA ARG A 115 12.80 6.95 6.75
C ARG A 115 13.74 8.03 7.24
N LEU A 116 13.30 8.83 8.22
CA LEU A 116 14.10 9.94 8.73
C LEU A 116 15.15 9.45 9.74
N GLY A 117 16.24 8.88 9.22
CA GLY A 117 17.45 8.54 9.97
C GLY A 117 17.18 7.80 11.29
N LYS A 118 17.56 8.41 12.43
CA LYS A 118 17.40 7.85 13.78
C LYS A 118 16.04 8.17 14.43
N THR A 119 15.16 8.88 13.75
CA THR A 119 13.83 9.20 14.29
C THR A 119 12.81 8.15 13.87
N PRO A 120 11.78 7.89 14.69
CA PRO A 120 10.71 6.95 14.36
C PRO A 120 9.70 7.57 13.37
N LEU A 121 10.15 8.34 12.39
CA LEU A 121 9.29 9.01 11.41
C LEU A 121 9.53 8.50 10.00
N ASN A 122 8.43 8.30 9.29
CA ASN A 122 8.36 7.89 7.89
C ASN A 122 7.59 8.95 7.10
N PHE A 123 8.12 9.31 5.94
CA PHE A 123 7.54 10.25 5.00
C PHE A 123 7.33 9.55 3.68
N GLN A 124 6.20 9.80 3.04
CA GLN A 124 5.89 9.24 1.74
C GLN A 124 5.24 10.30 0.87
N ILE A 125 5.65 10.33 -0.39
CA ILE A 125 4.98 11.08 -1.46
C ILE A 125 4.59 10.08 -2.54
N ASP A 126 3.37 10.16 -3.02
CA ASP A 126 2.88 9.23 -4.03
C ASP A 126 1.82 9.83 -4.94
N TRP A 127 1.56 9.08 -5.99
CA TRP A 127 0.44 9.25 -6.89
C TRP A 127 -0.33 7.93 -6.94
N MET A 128 -1.65 8.00 -6.73
CA MET A 128 -2.52 6.84 -6.53
C MET A 128 -3.75 6.82 -7.46
N PRO A 129 -3.57 6.59 -8.78
CA PRO A 129 -4.71 6.48 -9.69
C PRO A 129 -5.62 5.31 -9.32
N SER A 130 -6.93 5.50 -9.50
CA SER A 130 -7.95 4.52 -9.14
C SER A 130 -8.98 4.33 -10.25
N TYR A 131 -9.42 3.09 -10.44
CA TYR A 131 -10.51 2.75 -11.34
C TYR A 131 -11.64 2.10 -10.55
N TYR A 132 -12.83 2.67 -10.64
CA TYR A 132 -14.04 2.22 -9.97
C TYR A 132 -14.94 1.48 -10.95
N PHE A 133 -15.41 0.29 -10.56
CA PHE A 133 -16.14 -0.63 -11.43
C PHE A 133 -17.66 -0.52 -11.27
N THR A 134 -18.15 -0.04 -10.12
CA THR A 134 -19.58 0.00 -9.80
C THR A 134 -20.15 1.41 -9.89
N ASN A 135 -21.48 1.53 -10.06
CA ASN A 135 -22.19 2.82 -10.16
C ASN A 135 -21.72 3.76 -11.29
N GLY A 136 -21.38 3.19 -12.45
CA GLY A 136 -20.79 3.91 -13.57
C GLY A 136 -19.27 3.86 -13.48
N SER A 137 -18.66 3.11 -14.39
CA SER A 137 -17.21 2.92 -14.36
C SER A 137 -16.48 4.25 -14.57
N HIS A 138 -15.54 4.56 -13.69
CA HIS A 138 -14.85 5.84 -13.69
C HIS A 138 -13.37 5.67 -13.34
N PHE A 139 -12.52 6.39 -14.06
CA PHE A 139 -11.08 6.45 -13.79
C PHE A 139 -10.75 7.79 -13.14
N SER A 140 -10.26 7.74 -11.91
CA SER A 140 -9.80 8.88 -11.12
C SER A 140 -8.27 8.90 -11.13
N PRO A 141 -7.62 9.74 -11.95
CA PRO A 141 -6.18 9.94 -11.91
C PRO A 141 -5.76 10.88 -10.77
N ASP A 142 -6.69 11.65 -10.20
CA ASP A 142 -6.38 12.82 -9.37
C ASP A 142 -6.23 12.47 -7.89
N ASN A 143 -5.20 11.69 -7.57
CA ASN A 143 -4.91 11.32 -6.18
C ASN A 143 -3.41 11.30 -5.89
N GLY A 144 -2.79 12.47 -5.90
CA GLY A 144 -1.48 12.67 -5.28
C GLY A 144 -1.63 12.77 -3.76
N GLY A 145 -0.62 12.33 -3.01
CA GLY A 145 -0.62 12.56 -1.56
C GLY A 145 0.74 12.54 -0.89
N LEU A 146 0.73 13.14 0.29
CA LEU A 146 1.83 13.27 1.22
C LEU A 146 1.43 12.63 2.54
N SER A 147 2.22 11.65 2.99
CA SER A 147 1.98 10.94 4.24
C SER A 147 3.12 11.17 5.23
N ILE A 148 2.77 11.34 6.49
CA ILE A 148 3.70 11.37 7.63
C ILE A 148 3.22 10.32 8.62
N ARG A 149 4.09 9.37 8.96
CA ARG A 149 3.77 8.24 9.84
C ARG A 149 4.80 8.08 10.95
N TYR A 150 4.33 7.72 12.13
CA TYR A 150 5.15 7.33 13.27
C TYR A 150 5.33 5.81 13.32
N ILE A 151 6.58 5.34 13.43
CA ILE A 151 6.94 3.93 13.50
C ILE A 151 6.75 3.43 14.94
N LEU A 152 5.71 2.63 15.15
CA LEU A 152 5.22 2.20 16.46
C LEU A 152 6.21 1.29 17.21
N ASN A 153 7.00 0.50 16.50
CA ASN A 153 7.90 -0.51 17.06
C ASN A 153 9.40 -0.18 16.92
N HIS A 154 9.74 1.08 16.68
CA HIS A 154 11.12 1.55 16.47
C HIS A 154 12.12 1.09 17.54
N LYS A 155 11.80 1.24 18.85
CA LYS A 155 12.73 0.89 19.94
C LYS A 155 13.01 -0.61 20.08
N LYS A 156 12.07 -1.48 19.70
CA LYS A 156 12.22 -2.95 19.85
C LYS A 156 13.20 -3.53 18.83
N LEU A 157 13.42 -2.82 17.72
CA LEU A 157 14.35 -3.24 16.67
C LEU A 157 15.79 -2.76 16.95
N TYR A 158 15.96 -1.60 17.59
CA TYR A 158 17.28 -1.01 17.88
C TYR A 158 17.97 -1.56 19.16
N GLN A 159 17.28 -2.33 20.00
CA GLN A 159 17.84 -2.91 21.24
C GLN A 159 18.26 -4.38 21.14
N LYS A 160 18.28 -4.95 19.94
CA LYS A 160 18.74 -6.33 19.70
C LYS A 160 20.21 -6.41 19.26
N GLU A 161 20.96 -5.32 19.43
CA GLU A 161 22.41 -5.23 19.22
C GLU A 161 23.16 -5.42 20.54
#